data_AF-A0A0G0W9S5-F1
#
_entry.id   AF-A0A0G0W9S5-F1
#
_cell.length_a   1.000
_cell.length_b   1.000
_cell.length_c   1.000
_cell.angle_alpha   90.00
_cell.angle_beta   90.00
_cell.angle_gamma   90.00
#
_symmetry.space_group_name_H-M   'P 1'
#
loop_
_entity.id
_entity.type
_entity.pdbx_description
1 polymer ?
#
loop_
_entity_poly.entity_id
_entity_poly.type
_entity_poly.pdbx_seq_one_letter_code
_entity_poly.pdbx_strand_id
1 'polypeptide(L)'
;MLIVPHVVFGAAIGSKIHSPILTIFLAVASHYLLDRIPHWQETTEPYILTARTYIRCSIDLILSIGFLFFLSRQGKLDLNVFLGAIFAIIPDVEGIFQVRKDLLKNSILSMTFPFHMRLQRHAGFLLGVFTQLVVIFISLLIIFEI
;
A
#
# COMPACT_ATOMS: atom_id res chain seq x y z
N MET A 1 2.89 -1.16 5.76
CA MET A 1 4.09 -0.68 5.03
C MET A 1 3.78 0.71 4.47
N LEU A 2 4.74 1.43 3.87
CA LEU A 2 4.42 2.66 3.12
C LEU A 2 3.44 2.37 1.96
N ILE A 3 2.72 3.39 1.51
CA ILE A 3 1.71 3.35 0.45
C ILE A 3 2.37 3.00 -0.90
N VAL A 4 3.52 3.62 -1.23
CA VAL A 4 4.17 3.43 -2.54
C VAL A 4 4.40 1.94 -2.86
N PRO A 5 5.05 1.11 -2.01
CA PRO A 5 5.24 -0.30 -2.33
C PRO A 5 3.93 -1.07 -2.55
N HIS A 6 2.84 -0.75 -1.83
CA HIS A 6 1.53 -1.37 -2.07
C HIS A 6 0.97 -0.99 -3.45
N VAL A 7 1.03 0.30 -3.81
CA VAL A 7 0.57 0.80 -5.11
C VAL A 7 1.37 0.17 -6.25
N VAL A 8 2.70 0.13 -6.13
CA VAL A 8 3.58 -0.44 -7.18
C VAL A 8 3.36 -1.94 -7.32
N PHE A 9 3.21 -2.68 -6.21
CA PHE A 9 2.93 -4.12 -6.26
C PHE A 9 1.53 -4.43 -6.78
N GLY A 10 0.52 -3.65 -6.38
CA GLY A 10 -0.83 -3.74 -6.93
C GLY A 10 -0.88 -3.49 -8.44
N ALA A 11 -0.14 -2.47 -8.92
CA ALA A 11 0.03 -2.22 -10.34
C ALA A 11 0.70 -3.40 -11.07
N ALA A 12 1.69 -4.04 -10.44
CA ALA A 12 2.34 -5.24 -10.99
C ALA A 12 1.37 -6.42 -11.12
N ILE A 13 0.50 -6.66 -10.13
CA ILE A 13 -0.59 -7.64 -10.26
C ILE A 13 -1.49 -7.28 -11.43
N GLY A 14 -1.96 -6.04 -11.51
CA GLY A 14 -2.84 -5.58 -12.58
C GLY A 14 -2.23 -5.74 -13.97
N SER A 15 -0.91 -5.61 -14.09
CA SER A 15 -0.19 -5.79 -15.37
C SER A 15 -0.15 -7.24 -15.87
N LYS A 16 -0.42 -8.23 -15.01
CA LYS A 16 -0.37 -9.66 -15.35
C LYS A 16 -1.73 -10.34 -15.32
N ILE A 17 -2.74 -9.70 -14.74
CA ILE A 17 -4.07 -10.28 -14.56
C ILE A 17 -5.08 -9.58 -15.47
N HIS A 18 -5.69 -10.35 -16.37
CA HIS A 18 -6.66 -9.83 -17.33
C HIS A 18 -8.06 -9.61 -16.73
N SER A 19 -8.42 -10.32 -15.66
CA SER A 19 -9.74 -10.23 -15.03
C SER A 19 -9.78 -9.10 -13.98
N PRO A 20 -10.60 -8.05 -14.17
CA PRO A 20 -10.67 -6.93 -13.22
C PRO A 20 -11.05 -7.37 -11.80
N ILE A 21 -12.01 -8.31 -11.70
CA ILE A 21 -12.47 -8.84 -10.41
C ILE A 21 -11.34 -9.59 -9.71
N LEU A 22 -10.61 -10.44 -10.44
CA LEU A 22 -9.49 -11.17 -9.86
C LEU A 22 -8.36 -10.22 -9.43
N THR A 23 -8.08 -9.19 -10.23
CA THR A 23 -7.10 -8.14 -9.89
C THR A 23 -7.45 -7.45 -8.58
N ILE A 24 -8.71 -7.08 -8.37
CA ILE A 24 -9.19 -6.47 -7.13
C ILE A 24 -8.91 -7.38 -5.92
N PHE A 25 -9.32 -8.66 -5.99
CA PHE A 25 -9.13 -9.59 -4.87
C PHE A 25 -7.65 -9.84 -4.57
N LEU A 26 -6.83 -10.04 -5.62
CA LEU A 26 -5.40 -10.24 -5.46
C LEU A 26 -4.69 -9.00 -4.93
N ALA A 27 -5.09 -7.80 -5.34
CA ALA A 27 -4.55 -6.55 -4.85
C ALA A 27 -4.80 -6.36 -3.35
N VAL A 28 -6.04 -6.54 -2.89
CA VAL A 28 -6.38 -6.49 -1.46
C VAL A 28 -5.62 -7.57 -0.68
N ALA A 29 -5.56 -8.81 -1.20
CA ALA A 29 -4.83 -9.88 -0.54
C ALA A 29 -3.32 -9.58 -0.45
N SER A 30 -2.75 -8.98 -1.51
CA SER A 30 -1.34 -8.62 -1.56
C SER A 30 -0.95 -7.58 -0.52
N HIS A 31 -1.87 -6.66 -0.17
CA HIS A 31 -1.65 -5.71 0.91
C HIS A 31 -1.22 -6.42 2.20
N TYR A 32 -2.04 -7.37 2.65
CA TYR A 32 -1.79 -8.15 3.87
C TYR A 32 -0.56 -9.05 3.76
N LEU A 33 -0.23 -9.54 2.56
CA LEU A 33 0.99 -10.32 2.34
C LEU A 33 2.24 -9.45 2.47
N LEU A 34 2.22 -8.26 1.89
CA LEU A 34 3.35 -7.32 1.95
C LEU A 34 3.56 -6.80 3.38
N ASP A 35 2.50 -6.60 4.15
CA ASP A 35 2.61 -6.19 5.55
C ASP A 35 3.34 -7.21 6.44
N ARG A 36 3.37 -8.49 6.05
CA ARG A 36 4.16 -9.53 6.74
C ARG A 36 5.66 -9.47 6.45
N ILE A 37 6.07 -8.73 5.41
CA ILE A 37 7.48 -8.49 5.10
C ILE A 37 8.00 -7.47 6.12
N PRO A 38 9.18 -7.68 6.75
CA PRO A 38 9.77 -6.70 7.67
C PRO A 38 9.87 -5.34 6.99
N HIS A 39 9.18 -4.31 7.48
CA HIS A 39 9.08 -3.02 6.80
C HIS A 39 9.12 -1.84 7.78
N TRP A 40 9.53 -0.68 7.30
CA TRP A 40 9.48 0.55 8.07
C TRP A 40 8.14 1.28 7.86
N GLN A 41 7.62 1.91 8.90
CA GLN A 41 6.42 2.74 8.83
C GLN A 41 6.62 3.99 9.70
N GLU A 42 5.95 5.07 9.34
CA GLU A 42 6.12 6.38 9.98
C GLU A 42 5.66 6.36 11.45
N THR A 43 4.63 5.59 11.76
CA THR A 43 4.11 5.42 13.12
C THR A 43 3.89 3.95 13.42
N THR A 44 4.18 3.56 14.66
CA THR A 44 3.92 2.22 15.22
C THR A 44 3.18 2.40 16.53
N GLU A 45 2.58 1.33 17.07
CA GLU A 45 1.89 1.44 18.36
C GLU A 45 2.87 1.76 19.52
N PRO A 46 2.55 2.76 20.38
CA PRO A 46 1.38 3.63 20.34
C PRO A 46 1.48 4.73 19.26
N TYR A 47 0.43 4.87 18.46
CA TYR A 47 0.37 5.80 17.34
C TYR A 47 0.42 7.27 17.79
N ILE A 48 1.58 7.92 17.60
CA ILE A 48 1.78 9.34 17.89
C ILE A 48 1.93 10.07 16.56
N LEU A 49 0.87 10.80 16.19
CA LEU A 49 0.86 11.60 14.97
C LEU A 49 1.55 12.94 15.22
N THR A 50 2.58 13.25 14.44
CA THR A 50 3.28 14.54 14.49
C THR A 50 3.14 15.28 13.16
N ALA A 51 3.51 16.56 13.11
CA ALA A 51 3.56 17.29 11.83
C ALA A 51 4.46 16.59 10.79
N ARG A 52 5.56 15.95 11.25
CA ARG A 52 6.45 15.16 10.38
C ARG A 52 5.74 13.93 9.80
N THR A 53 4.90 13.28 10.59
CA THR A 53 4.07 12.15 10.15
C THR A 53 3.19 12.55 8.97
N TYR A 54 2.43 13.64 9.12
CA TYR A 54 1.55 14.12 8.05
C TYR A 54 2.32 14.50 6.78
N ILE A 55 3.46 15.18 6.92
CA ILE A 55 4.30 15.55 5.78
C ILE A 55 4.78 14.30 5.04
N ARG A 56 5.32 13.30 5.76
CA ARG A 56 5.88 12.09 5.14
C ARG A 56 4.80 11.21 4.51
N CYS A 57 3.65 11.01 5.16
CA CYS A 57 2.52 10.31 4.56
C CYS A 57 1.98 11.06 3.32
N SER A 58 1.99 12.39 3.32
CA SER A 58 1.59 13.19 2.15
C SER A 58 2.57 13.01 0.99
N ILE A 59 3.89 13.00 1.27
CA ILE A 59 4.92 12.73 0.26
C ILE A 59 4.73 11.33 -0.33
N ASP A 60 4.52 10.32 0.52
CA ASP A 60 4.29 8.93 0.09
C ASP A 60 3.06 8.79 -0.82
N LEU A 61 1.95 9.47 -0.47
CA LEU A 61 0.77 9.54 -1.33
C LEU A 61 1.04 10.26 -2.66
N ILE A 62 1.75 11.39 -2.64
CA ILE A 62 2.11 12.14 -3.85
C ILE A 62 3.01 11.29 -4.77
N LEU A 63 3.98 10.57 -4.21
CA LEU A 63 4.85 9.66 -4.97
C LEU A 63 4.04 8.52 -5.61
N SER A 64 3.06 7.98 -4.89
CA SER A 64 2.16 6.95 -5.42
C SER A 64 1.32 7.45 -6.59
N ILE A 65 0.75 8.66 -6.49
CA ILE A 65 0.00 9.31 -7.58
C ILE A 65 0.94 9.61 -8.76
N GLY A 66 2.14 10.12 -8.46
CA GLY A 66 3.16 10.40 -9.46
C GLY A 66 3.60 9.16 -10.23
N PHE A 67 3.69 8.01 -9.56
CA PHE A 67 3.98 6.73 -10.19
C PHE A 67 2.88 6.29 -11.17
N LEU A 68 1.61 6.40 -10.78
CA LEU A 68 0.49 6.08 -11.69
C LEU A 68 0.45 7.03 -12.89
N PHE A 69 0.70 8.33 -12.66
CA PHE A 69 0.85 9.29 -13.74
C PHE A 69 2.00 8.91 -14.68
N PHE A 70 3.15 8.51 -14.13
CA PHE A 70 4.27 8.02 -14.93
C PHE A 70 3.89 6.79 -15.77
N LEU A 71 3.24 5.77 -15.19
CA LEU A 71 2.75 4.62 -15.96
C LEU A 71 1.78 5.01 -17.07
N SER A 72 0.91 5.99 -16.81
CA SER A 72 0.00 6.55 -17.83
C SER A 72 0.78 7.16 -18.99
N ARG A 73 1.83 7.94 -18.71
CA ARG A 73 2.70 8.53 -19.75
C ARG A 73 3.49 7.49 -20.54
N GLN A 74 3.76 6.32 -19.95
CA GLN A 74 4.38 5.18 -20.63
C GLN A 74 3.39 4.28 -21.38
N GLY A 75 2.08 4.59 -21.36
CA GLY A 75 1.05 3.74 -21.97
C GLY A 75 0.84 2.40 -21.26
N LYS A 76 1.29 2.27 -20.01
CA LYS A 76 1.20 1.05 -19.19
C LYS A 76 0.10 1.08 -18.13
N LEU A 77 -0.66 2.17 -18.04
CA LEU A 77 -1.79 2.29 -17.12
C LEU A 77 -3.10 1.89 -17.81
N ASP A 78 -3.42 0.60 -17.79
CA ASP A 78 -4.75 0.12 -18.16
C ASP A 78 -5.69 0.03 -16.93
N LEU A 79 -6.92 -0.42 -17.16
CA LEU A 79 -7.92 -0.57 -16.10
C LEU A 79 -7.47 -1.52 -14.99
N ASN A 80 -6.82 -2.64 -15.32
CA ASN A 80 -6.41 -3.63 -14.33
C ASN A 80 -5.22 -3.11 -13.51
N VAL A 81 -4.24 -2.48 -14.14
CA VAL A 81 -3.12 -1.82 -13.45
C VAL A 81 -3.64 -0.76 -12.48
N PHE A 82 -4.60 0.06 -12.92
CA PHE A 82 -5.23 1.07 -12.06
C PHE A 82 -6.02 0.44 -10.90
N LEU A 83 -6.86 -0.56 -11.15
CA LEU A 83 -7.61 -1.25 -10.11
C LEU A 83 -6.67 -1.94 -9.12
N GLY A 84 -5.62 -2.59 -9.59
CA GLY A 84 -4.62 -3.23 -8.75
C GLY A 84 -3.94 -2.24 -7.81
N ALA A 85 -3.50 -1.10 -8.34
CA ALA A 85 -2.90 -0.02 -7.57
C ALA A 85 -3.82 0.54 -6.47
N ILE A 86 -5.08 0.84 -6.82
CA ILE A 86 -6.04 1.45 -5.88
C ILE A 86 -6.51 0.46 -4.82
N PHE A 87 -6.85 -0.77 -5.21
CA PHE A 87 -7.38 -1.75 -4.27
C PHE A 87 -6.31 -2.31 -3.33
N ALA A 88 -5.02 -2.24 -3.70
CA ALA A 88 -3.91 -2.61 -2.83
C ALA A 88 -3.73 -1.66 -1.63
N ILE A 89 -4.33 -0.47 -1.62
CA ILE A 89 -4.24 0.51 -0.53
C ILE A 89 -5.57 0.72 0.21
N ILE A 90 -6.64 0.01 -0.16
CA ILE A 90 -7.92 0.10 0.55
C ILE A 90 -7.78 -0.23 2.04
N PRO A 91 -7.04 -1.28 2.45
CA PRO A 91 -6.88 -1.56 3.88
C PRO A 91 -6.27 -0.39 4.67
N ASP A 92 -5.38 0.40 4.06
CA ASP A 92 -4.77 1.57 4.72
C ASP A 92 -5.76 2.72 4.98
N VAL A 93 -6.94 2.71 4.35
CA VAL A 93 -8.02 3.67 4.65
C VAL A 93 -8.47 3.53 6.11
N GLU A 94 -8.27 2.36 6.73
CA GLU A 94 -8.49 2.16 8.16
C GLU A 94 -7.58 3.05 9.04
N GLY A 95 -6.44 3.51 8.52
CA GLY A 95 -5.58 4.49 9.18
C GLY A 95 -6.28 5.82 9.51
N ILE A 96 -7.35 6.18 8.78
CA ILE A 96 -8.20 7.35 9.10
C ILE A 96 -8.80 7.22 10.51
N PHE A 97 -9.08 6.00 10.98
CA PHE A 97 -9.62 5.74 12.30
C PHE A 97 -8.62 5.97 13.43
N GLN A 98 -7.32 5.91 13.15
CA GLN A 98 -6.29 6.32 14.11
C GLN A 98 -6.38 7.82 14.42
N VAL A 99 -6.79 8.62 13.43
CA VAL A 99 -7.00 10.07 13.55
C VAL A 99 -8.37 10.39 14.17
N ARG A 100 -9.40 9.58 13.87
CA ARG A 100 -10.80 9.80 14.26
C ARG A 100 -11.41 8.57 14.91
N LYS A 101 -11.01 8.32 16.16
CA LYS A 101 -11.48 7.17 16.98
C LYS A 101 -13.00 7.14 17.20
N ASP A 102 -13.67 8.28 17.04
CA ASP A 102 -15.13 8.42 17.11
C ASP A 102 -15.86 7.71 15.95
N LEU A 103 -15.22 7.57 14.79
CA LEU A 103 -15.78 6.89 13.64
C LEU A 103 -15.75 5.34 13.76
N LEU A 104 -15.03 4.80 14.75
CA LEU A 104 -14.87 3.34 14.96
C LEU A 104 -16.09 2.67 15.56
N LYS A 105 -16.98 3.39 16.25
CA LYS A 105 -17.96 2.74 17.13
C LYS A 105 -18.96 1.83 16.41
N ASN A 106 -19.16 1.96 15.09
CA ASN A 106 -20.22 1.25 14.36
C ASN A 106 -19.86 0.81 12.91
N SER A 107 -18.58 0.69 12.54
CA SER A 107 -18.20 0.34 11.16
C SER A 107 -17.70 -1.11 11.05
N ILE A 108 -17.99 -1.77 9.92
CA ILE A 108 -17.38 -3.06 9.49
C ILE A 108 -15.85 -3.01 9.64
N LEU A 109 -15.26 -1.82 9.48
CA LEU A 109 -13.83 -1.57 9.54
C LEU A 109 -13.23 -1.73 10.96
N SER A 110 -14.06 -1.64 12.01
CA SER A 110 -13.62 -1.95 13.38
C SER A 110 -13.30 -3.44 13.58
N MET A 111 -13.83 -4.31 12.72
CA MET A 111 -13.57 -5.75 12.75
C MET A 111 -12.27 -6.11 12.03
N THR A 112 -11.93 -5.38 10.97
CA THR A 112 -10.75 -5.65 10.12
C THR A 112 -9.47 -5.03 10.68
N PHE A 113 -9.56 -3.90 11.40
CA PHE A 113 -8.40 -3.22 11.98
C PHE A 113 -7.53 -4.11 12.90
N PRO A 114 -8.08 -4.86 13.88
CA PRO A 114 -7.26 -5.74 14.71
C PRO A 114 -6.63 -6.89 13.92
N PHE A 115 -7.22 -7.27 12.80
CA PHE A 115 -6.63 -8.26 11.90
C PHE A 115 -5.47 -7.64 11.11
N HIS A 116 -5.67 -6.46 10.50
CA HIS A 116 -4.64 -5.71 9.79
C HIS A 116 -3.40 -5.49 10.67
N MET A 117 -3.62 -4.98 11.89
CA MET A 117 -2.55 -4.72 12.85
C MET A 117 -1.74 -5.96 13.24
N ARG A 118 -2.39 -7.13 13.35
CA ARG A 118 -1.69 -8.39 13.68
C ARG A 118 -0.77 -8.89 12.57
N LEU A 119 -0.96 -8.43 11.34
CA LEU A 119 -0.15 -8.87 10.20
C LEU A 119 1.09 -8.01 9.98
N GLN A 120 1.14 -6.81 10.56
CA GLN A 120 2.24 -5.89 10.36
C GLN A 120 3.52 -6.38 11.02
N ARG A 121 4.57 -6.50 10.22
CA ARG A 121 5.91 -6.84 10.69
C ARG A 121 6.82 -5.63 10.60
N HIS A 122 6.91 -4.87 11.69
CA HIS A 122 7.76 -3.69 11.76
C HIS A 122 9.25 -4.04 11.82
N ALA A 123 10.07 -3.21 11.19
CA ALA A 123 11.52 -3.27 11.23
C ALA A 123 12.12 -1.86 11.39
N GLY A 124 13.37 -1.79 11.85
CA GLY A 124 14.12 -0.54 11.89
C GLY A 124 14.28 0.07 10.50
N PHE A 125 14.53 1.38 10.44
CA PHE A 125 14.54 2.15 9.19
C PHE A 125 15.33 1.51 8.05
N LEU A 126 16.60 1.11 8.29
CA LEU A 126 17.46 0.56 7.23
C LEU A 126 16.91 -0.73 6.62
N LEU A 127 16.63 -1.75 7.45
CA LEU A 127 16.10 -3.02 6.97
C LEU A 127 14.70 -2.84 6.37
N GLY A 128 13.87 -2.05 7.03
CA GLY A 128 12.49 -1.85 6.64
C GLY A 128 12.31 -1.05 5.35
N VAL A 129 13.20 -0.11 5.04
CA VAL A 129 13.22 0.58 3.74
C VAL A 129 13.86 -0.31 2.67
N PHE A 130 14.91 -1.07 3.01
CA PHE A 130 15.55 -1.98 2.06
C PHE A 130 14.56 -3.00 1.47
N THR A 131 13.78 -3.68 2.31
CA THR A 131 12.76 -4.65 1.85
C THR A 131 11.70 -4.00 0.98
N GLN A 132 11.27 -2.78 1.28
CA GLN A 132 10.32 -2.01 0.47
C GLN A 132 10.89 -1.69 -0.91
N LEU A 133 12.17 -1.27 -0.98
CA LEU A 133 12.85 -1.03 -2.25
C LEU A 133 12.98 -2.32 -3.07
N VAL A 134 13.22 -3.47 -2.43
CA VAL A 134 13.23 -4.77 -3.11
C VAL A 134 11.85 -5.11 -3.69
N VAL A 135 10.77 -4.90 -2.93
CA VAL A 135 9.39 -5.09 -3.41
C VAL A 135 9.12 -4.21 -4.62
N ILE A 136 9.42 -2.91 -4.51
CA ILE A 136 9.26 -1.94 -5.61
C ILE A 136 10.06 -2.39 -6.83
N PHE A 137 11.34 -2.75 -6.65
CA PHE A 137 12.21 -3.16 -7.74
C PHE A 137 11.67 -4.38 -8.49
N ILE A 138 11.28 -5.43 -7.77
CA ILE A 138 10.70 -6.64 -8.36
C ILE A 138 9.40 -6.30 -9.11
N SER A 139 8.54 -5.47 -8.53
CA SER A 139 7.30 -5.04 -9.17
C SER A 139 7.56 -4.25 -10.46
N LEU A 140 8.59 -3.40 -10.49
CA LEU A 140 8.99 -2.69 -11.71
C LEU A 140 9.47 -3.66 -12.79
N LEU A 141 10.28 -4.67 -12.45
CA LEU A 141 10.67 -5.71 -13.42
C LEU A 141 9.45 -6.40 -14.04
N ILE A 142 8.45 -6.72 -13.21
CA ILE A 142 7.20 -7.35 -13.68
C ILE A 142 6.42 -6.44 -14.63
N ILE A 143 6.26 -5.15 -14.29
CA ILE A 143 5.50 -4.16 -15.08
C ILE A 143 6.20 -3.85 -16.42
N PHE A 144 7.53 -3.77 -16.41
CA PHE A 144 8.32 -3.40 -17.58
C PHE A 144 8.79 -4.60 -18.41
N GLU A 145 8.60 -5.83 -17.92
CA GLU A 145 8.99 -7.06 -18.61
C GLU A 145 10.49 -7.12 -18.93
N ILE A 146 11.30 -6.70 -17.94
CA ILE A 146 12.77 -6.74 -17.96
C ILE A 146 13.22 -7.94 -17.14
#